data_AF-A0A920VTH5-F1
#
_entry.id   AF-A0A920VTH5-F1
#
_cell.length_a   1.000
_cell.length_b   1.000
_cell.length_c   1.000
_cell.angle_alpha   90.00
_cell.angle_beta   90.00
_cell.angle_gamma   90.00
#
_symmetry.space_group_name_H-M   'P 1'
#
loop_
_entity.id
_entity.type
_entity.pdbx_description
1 polymer ?
#
loop_
_entity_poly.entity_id
_entity_poly.type
_entity_poly.pdbx_seq_one_letter_code
_entity_poly.pdbx_strand_id
1 'polypeptide(L)'
;MDSIFKSSMVALKPGGIFGVVEHRANPGTDLEAMKSSGYVTEAHAIEVALKNGFELVAKSEINANSKDTKDHPKGVWTLPPRLRLDDVDREKYESIGESDRMTLLFRKPL
;
A
#
# COMPACT_ATOMS: atom_id res chain seq x y z
N MET A 1 5.18 3.99 -9.29
CA MET A 1 3.90 3.27 -9.36
C MET A 1 3.43 3.08 -10.80
N ASP A 2 3.29 4.15 -11.59
CA ASP A 2 2.76 4.08 -12.97
C ASP A 2 3.42 3.01 -13.87
N SER A 3 4.76 2.94 -13.89
CA SER A 3 5.49 1.94 -14.68
C SER A 3 5.15 0.49 -14.30
N ILE A 4 4.91 0.21 -13.01
CA ILE A 4 4.56 -1.13 -12.51
C ILE A 4 3.18 -1.53 -13.03
N PHE A 5 2.21 -0.62 -12.95
CA PHE A 5 0.86 -0.86 -13.46
C PHE A 5 0.87 -1.05 -14.98
N LYS A 6 1.57 -0.18 -15.72
CA LYS A 6 1.70 -0.31 -17.17
C LYS A 6 2.33 -1.65 -17.59
N SER A 7 3.44 -2.04 -16.96
CA SER A 7 4.10 -3.31 -17.24
C SER A 7 3.21 -4.51 -16.88
N SER A 8 2.47 -4.44 -15.78
CA SER A 8 1.53 -5.50 -15.37
C SER A 8 0.39 -5.65 -16.38
N MET A 9 -0.13 -4.53 -16.90
CA MET A 9 -1.17 -4.53 -17.94
C MET A 9 -0.68 -5.19 -19.24
N VAL A 10 0.57 -4.96 -19.63
CA VAL A 10 1.20 -5.60 -20.80
C VAL A 10 1.39 -7.10 -20.55
N ALA A 11 1.80 -7.50 -19.35
CA ALA A 11 2.10 -8.89 -19.01
C ALA A 11 0.85 -9.80 -18.94
N LEU A 12 -0.30 -9.25 -18.54
CA LEU A 12 -1.53 -10.03 -18.36
C LEU A 12 -2.26 -10.28 -19.69
N LYS A 13 -2.86 -11.47 -19.83
CA LYS A 13 -3.87 -11.74 -20.87
C LYS A 13 -5.18 -11.00 -20.56
N PRO A 14 -6.05 -10.75 -21.55
CA PRO A 14 -7.39 -10.24 -21.28
C PRO A 14 -8.13 -11.09 -20.24
N GLY A 15 -8.83 -10.44 -19.30
CA GLY A 15 -9.44 -11.08 -18.13
C GLY A 15 -8.48 -11.47 -17.00
N GLY A 16 -7.17 -11.24 -17.16
CA GLY A 16 -6.16 -11.55 -16.14
C GLY A 16 -6.31 -10.70 -14.87
N ILE A 17 -5.93 -11.27 -13.73
CA ILE A 17 -6.07 -10.65 -12.40
C ILE A 17 -4.74 -10.06 -11.93
N PHE A 18 -4.81 -8.88 -11.31
CA PHE A 18 -3.69 -8.18 -10.72
C PHE A 18 -3.99 -7.82 -9.26
N GLY A 19 -3.22 -8.37 -8.33
CA GLY A 19 -3.33 -8.07 -6.90
C GLY A 19 -2.32 -7.01 -6.47
N VAL A 20 -2.75 -6.04 -5.66
CA VAL A 20 -1.88 -5.02 -5.07
C VAL A 20 -2.03 -5.07 -3.55
N VAL A 21 -0.89 -5.18 -2.86
CA VAL A 21 -0.77 -4.98 -1.42
C VAL A 21 0.17 -3.81 -1.20
N GLU A 22 -0.27 -2.79 -0.47
CA GLU A 22 0.48 -1.55 -0.26
C GLU A 22 0.20 -0.98 1.12
N HIS A 23 1.20 -0.30 1.71
CA HIS A 23 1.07 0.41 2.97
C HIS A 23 0.01 1.51 2.87
N ARG A 24 -1.01 1.48 3.73
CA ARG A 24 -2.18 2.36 3.63
C ARG A 24 -1.97 3.67 4.38
N ALA A 25 -1.99 4.80 3.68
CA ALA A 25 -2.04 6.14 4.28
C ALA A 25 -3.46 6.53 4.69
N ASN A 26 -3.57 7.55 5.55
CA ASN A 26 -4.86 8.16 5.86
C ASN A 26 -5.43 8.90 4.64
N PRO A 27 -6.76 8.91 4.44
CA PRO A 27 -7.36 9.70 3.38
C PRO A 27 -6.93 11.18 3.43
N GLY A 28 -6.57 11.75 2.29
CA GLY A 28 -6.12 13.14 2.17
C GLY A 28 -4.62 13.38 2.42
N THR A 29 -3.83 12.35 2.73
CA THR A 29 -2.35 12.48 2.75
C THR A 29 -1.84 12.91 1.37
N ASP A 30 -1.04 13.97 1.34
CA ASP A 30 -0.47 14.50 0.10
C ASP A 30 0.65 13.62 -0.48
N LEU A 31 1.01 13.90 -1.74
CA LEU A 31 1.98 13.12 -2.50
C LEU A 31 3.39 13.14 -1.92
N GLU A 32 3.83 14.23 -1.30
CA GLU A 32 5.17 14.33 -0.73
C GLU A 32 5.24 13.60 0.62
N ALA A 33 4.19 13.68 1.43
CA ALA A 33 4.03 12.89 2.64
C ALA A 33 3.98 11.39 2.33
N MET A 34 3.27 10.98 1.28
CA MET A 34 3.26 9.58 0.85
C MET A 34 4.67 9.08 0.46
N LYS A 35 5.41 9.84 -0.35
CA LYS A 35 6.77 9.48 -0.78
C LYS A 35 7.76 9.37 0.39
N SER A 36 7.68 10.30 1.34
CA SER A 36 8.61 10.37 2.46
C SER A 36 8.34 9.33 3.54
N SER A 37 7.07 8.97 3.76
CA SER A 37 6.65 8.00 4.78
C SER A 37 6.59 6.56 4.27
N GLY A 38 6.44 6.36 2.96
CA GLY A 38 6.21 5.05 2.35
C GLY A 38 4.76 4.56 2.45
N TYR A 39 3.85 5.33 3.07
CA TYR A 39 2.42 5.06 3.05
C TYR A 39 1.79 5.66 1.79
N VAL A 40 0.81 4.97 1.21
CA VAL A 40 0.08 5.41 0.00
C VAL A 40 -1.41 5.43 0.29
N THR A 41 -2.12 6.46 -0.15
CA THR A 41 -3.58 6.48 -0.04
C THR A 41 -4.19 5.44 -0.96
N GLU A 42 -5.20 4.72 -0.46
CA GLU A 42 -5.90 3.71 -1.26
C GLU A 42 -6.55 4.33 -2.52
N ALA A 43 -7.05 5.55 -2.39
CA ALA A 43 -7.60 6.32 -3.51
C ALA A 43 -6.55 6.51 -4.63
N HIS A 44 -5.32 6.88 -4.28
CA HIS A 44 -4.25 7.07 -5.27
C HIS A 44 -3.83 5.76 -5.93
N ALA A 45 -3.71 4.67 -5.16
CA ALA A 45 -3.39 3.36 -5.72
C ALA A 45 -4.45 2.88 -6.73
N ILE A 46 -5.74 3.07 -6.40
CA ILE A 46 -6.86 2.76 -7.30
C ILE A 46 -6.83 3.68 -8.53
N GLU A 47 -6.65 4.99 -8.35
CA GLU A 47 -6.59 5.97 -9.44
C GLU A 47 -5.52 5.59 -10.48
N VAL A 48 -4.31 5.25 -10.02
CA VAL A 48 -3.21 4.84 -10.90
C VAL A 48 -3.54 3.55 -11.65
N ALA A 49 -4.22 2.60 -11.01
CA ALA A 49 -4.67 1.37 -11.64
C ALA A 49 -5.68 1.64 -12.76
N LEU A 50 -6.72 2.42 -12.46
CA LEU A 50 -7.77 2.79 -13.41
C LEU A 50 -7.20 3.57 -14.59
N LYS A 51 -6.29 4.51 -14.34
CA LYS A 51 -5.57 5.27 -15.38
C LYS A 51 -4.80 4.35 -16.34
N ASN A 52 -4.28 3.23 -15.85
CA ASN A 52 -3.58 2.24 -16.65
C ASN A 52 -4.51 1.19 -17.29
N GLY A 53 -5.83 1.38 -17.20
CA GLY A 53 -6.85 0.58 -17.87
C GLY A 53 -7.30 -0.66 -17.09
N PHE A 54 -6.90 -0.81 -15.82
CA PHE A 54 -7.43 -1.88 -14.97
C PHE A 54 -8.84 -1.55 -14.49
N GLU A 55 -9.62 -2.58 -14.18
CA GLU A 55 -10.90 -2.47 -13.48
C GLU A 55 -10.73 -2.95 -12.03
N LEU A 56 -11.24 -2.19 -11.06
CA LEU A 56 -11.27 -2.63 -9.67
C LEU A 56 -12.34 -3.71 -9.50
N VAL A 57 -11.95 -4.87 -8.96
CA VAL A 57 -12.83 -6.02 -8.76
C VAL A 57 -13.26 -6.12 -7.30
N ALA A 58 -12.31 -6.03 -6.37
CA ALA A 58 -12.58 -6.22 -4.95
C ALA A 58 -11.53 -5.53 -4.07
N LYS A 59 -11.91 -5.35 -2.80
CA LYS A 59 -11.03 -4.90 -1.72
C LYS A 59 -11.12 -5.88 -0.57
N SER A 60 -10.04 -6.03 0.19
CA SER A 60 -10.00 -6.86 1.39
C SER A 60 -9.24 -6.16 2.50
N GLU A 61 -9.74 -6.34 3.73
CA GLU A 61 -9.12 -5.85 4.96
C GLU A 61 -8.23 -6.92 5.63
N ILE A 62 -7.85 -7.99 4.90
CA ILE A 62 -7.07 -9.10 5.45
C ILE A 62 -5.70 -8.67 6.00
N ASN A 63 -5.13 -7.57 5.48
CA ASN A 63 -3.87 -6.98 5.96
C ASN A 63 -4.08 -5.65 6.71
N ALA A 64 -5.31 -5.37 7.14
CA ALA A 64 -5.57 -4.17 7.93
C ALA A 64 -4.97 -4.31 9.33
N ASN A 65 -4.35 -3.23 9.82
CA ASN A 65 -3.84 -3.16 11.19
C ASN A 65 -4.34 -1.89 11.88
N SER A 66 -5.31 -2.04 12.80
CA SER A 66 -5.87 -0.93 13.56
C SER A 66 -4.90 -0.30 14.56
N LYS A 67 -3.79 -0.99 14.91
CA LYS A 67 -2.75 -0.45 15.80
C LYS A 67 -1.79 0.50 15.09
N ASP A 68 -1.74 0.46 13.76
CA ASP A 68 -0.87 1.33 12.99
C ASP A 68 -1.54 2.70 12.73
N THR A 69 -1.09 3.70 13.48
CA THR A 69 -1.53 5.10 13.36
C THR A 69 -1.00 5.81 12.11
N LYS A 70 -0.01 5.22 11.43
CA LYS A 70 0.69 5.77 10.25
C LYS A 70 1.51 7.03 10.53
N ASP A 71 1.63 7.42 11.79
CA ASP A 71 2.43 8.56 12.25
C ASP A 71 3.67 8.03 12.99
N HIS A 72 4.71 7.75 12.21
CA HIS A 72 5.96 7.19 12.73
C HIS A 72 7.17 8.00 12.24
N PRO A 73 8.21 8.21 13.07
CA PRO A 73 9.36 9.07 12.73
C PRO A 73 10.11 8.70 11.45
N LYS A 74 10.07 7.41 11.06
CA LYS A 74 10.67 6.91 9.82
C LYS A 74 9.63 6.23 8.93
N GLY A 75 8.36 6.65 9.02
CA GLY A 75 7.27 6.08 8.23
C GLY A 75 7.12 4.58 8.44
N VAL A 76 6.72 3.85 7.38
CA VAL A 76 6.48 2.40 7.39
C VAL A 76 7.69 1.60 7.89
N TRP A 77 8.91 2.12 7.67
CA TRP A 77 10.15 1.44 8.04
C TRP A 77 10.42 1.48 9.55
N THR A 78 9.66 2.28 10.30
CA THR A 78 9.69 2.25 11.78
C THR A 78 9.17 0.91 12.30
N LEU A 79 8.22 0.30 11.60
CA LEU A 79 7.57 -0.95 12.00
C LEU A 79 8.34 -2.19 11.49
N PRO A 80 8.04 -3.39 12.06
CA PRO A 80 8.50 -4.65 11.50
C PRO A 80 8.19 -4.83 10.01
N PRO A 81 9.03 -5.59 9.27
CA PRO A 81 10.22 -6.29 9.74
C PRO A 81 11.47 -5.39 9.79
N ARG A 82 11.38 -4.10 9.43
CA ARG A 82 12.56 -3.27 9.28
C ARG A 82 13.06 -2.69 10.59
N LEU A 83 12.16 -2.22 11.47
CA LEU A 83 12.50 -1.62 12.76
C LEU A 83 13.65 -0.59 12.66
N ARG A 84 13.50 0.41 11.78
CA ARG A 84 14.57 1.36 11.41
C ARG A 84 15.06 2.25 12.58
N LEU A 85 14.36 2.25 13.71
CA LEU A 85 14.79 2.93 14.94
C LEU A 85 15.63 2.03 15.87
N ASP A 86 15.96 0.82 15.43
CA ASP A 86 16.73 -0.18 16.18
C ASP A 86 16.11 -0.44 17.56
N ASP A 87 16.82 -0.14 18.64
CA ASP A 87 16.37 -0.42 20.01
C ASP A 87 15.51 0.70 20.63
N VAL A 88 15.36 1.84 19.95
CA VAL A 88 14.55 2.96 20.46
C VAL A 88 13.06 2.58 20.41
N ASP A 89 12.42 2.52 21.58
CA ASP A 89 11.02 2.13 21.76
C ASP A 89 10.66 0.82 21.04
N ARG A 90 11.60 -0.12 20.94
CA ARG A 90 11.43 -1.34 20.14
C ARG A 90 10.19 -2.15 20.50
N GLU A 91 9.97 -2.39 21.80
CA GLU A 91 8.80 -3.13 22.29
C GLU A 91 7.48 -2.48 21.87
N LYS A 92 7.42 -1.14 21.84
CA LYS A 92 6.25 -0.40 21.35
C LYS A 92 6.00 -0.70 19.88
N TYR A 93 7.01 -0.60 19.02
CA TYR A 93 6.85 -0.85 17.58
C TYR A 93 6.60 -2.32 17.25
N GLU A 94 7.17 -3.25 18.00
CA GLU A 94 6.86 -4.68 17.89
C GLU A 94 5.41 -4.98 18.32
N SER A 95 4.89 -4.30 19.35
CA SER A 95 3.50 -4.46 19.81
C SER A 95 2.44 -3.95 18.82
N ILE A 96 2.81 -2.96 18.00
CA ILE A 96 2.01 -2.47 16.87
C ILE A 96 1.96 -3.54 15.78
N GLY A 97 3.10 -4.19 15.50
CA GLY A 97 3.25 -5.17 14.43
C GLY A 97 3.51 -4.50 13.07
N GLU A 98 3.34 -5.26 11.99
CA GLU A 98 3.52 -4.71 10.65
C GLU A 98 2.50 -3.60 10.34
N SER A 99 2.86 -2.70 9.43
CA SER A 99 1.99 -1.59 9.01
C SER A 99 0.61 -2.03 8.54
N ASP A 100 -0.37 -1.13 8.64
CA ASP A 100 -1.68 -1.24 7.98
C ASP A 100 -1.48 -1.28 6.45
N ARG A 101 -2.01 -2.31 5.79
CA ARG A 101 -1.92 -2.44 4.33
C ARG A 101 -3.28 -2.63 3.69
N MET A 102 -3.47 -1.96 2.56
CA MET A 102 -4.60 -2.23 1.67
C MET A 102 -4.35 -3.52 0.88
N THR A 103 -5.41 -4.25 0.57
CA THR A 103 -5.37 -5.38 -0.37
C THR A 103 -6.43 -5.16 -1.44
N LEU A 104 -5.96 -4.95 -2.68
CA LEU A 104 -6.80 -4.59 -3.81
C LEU A 104 -6.68 -5.64 -4.91
N LEU A 105 -7.81 -5.97 -5.53
CA LEU A 105 -7.88 -6.90 -6.65
C LEU A 105 -8.37 -6.15 -7.88
N PHE A 106 -7.59 -6.22 -8.95
CA PHE A 106 -7.90 -5.62 -10.25
C PHE A 106 -7.98 -6.68 -11.34
N ARG A 107 -8.62 -6.32 -12.46
CA ARG A 107 -8.70 -7.15 -13.66
C ARG A 107 -8.31 -6.34 -14.89
N LYS A 108 -7.56 -6.98 -15.80
CA LYS A 108 -7.40 -6.49 -17.17
C LYS A 108 -8.70 -6.74 -17.95
N PRO A 109 -9.29 -5.72 -18.61
CA PRO A 109 -10.50 -5.89 -19.41
C PRO A 109 -10.40 -7.05 -20.43
N LEU A 110 -11.56 -7.61 -20.79
CA LEU A 110 -11.68 -8.69 -21.80
C LEU A 110 -11.34 -8.21 -23.21
#